data_AF-A0A7K8FF65-F1
#
_entry.id   AF-A0A7K8FF65-F1
#
_cell.length_a   1.000
_cell.length_b   1.000
_cell.length_c   1.000
_cell.angle_alpha   90.00
_cell.angle_beta   90.00
_cell.angle_gamma   90.00
#
_symmetry.space_group_name_H-M   'P 1'
#
loop_
_entity.id
_entity.type
_entity.pdbx_description
1 polymer ?
#
loop_
_entity_poly.entity_id
_entity_poly.type
_entity_poly.pdbx_seq_one_letter_code
_entity_poly.pdbx_strand_id
1 'polypeptide(L)'
;MLRIPSCLLKLTRVVLSHKPWALFILIFIFVSFAYHKLYWGIWEDPKSRGHPYGLSAEISCAHYVPSSLNIAGGPSPSAGNVFFVETSEQTTPSYLFSCSVESAARTHPRSRVVVLMKGVAKEDTSLPKHWAFSLLSCFPNVEIRPLDLTELFSGTPLAQWYLQPQRYQEPYFLAVLSDACRIVLMWKFGGIYLDTDFIVLKNLQNLTNALGIQDKKELNGAFLSFKPKHKFMELCMQDFVQNYNGWVWGHQGPELLTRVFKKWCSLRTIKSTSCKGVSALAPEAVYPIPWQDWKKLFEAVSALDLHKLLKNTYAVHIWNKLSHGTKLEIPSQALLAQLYSQFCPATYAKMKQD
;
A
#
# COMPACT_ATOMS: atom_id res chain seq x y z
N MET A 1 -33.47 -47.89 49.66
CA MET A 1 -32.35 -47.61 48.73
C MET A 1 -32.94 -47.26 47.36
N LEU A 2 -32.91 -45.98 46.96
CA LEU A 2 -33.41 -45.53 45.66
C LEU A 2 -32.43 -45.92 44.55
N ARG A 3 -32.87 -46.77 43.62
CA ARG A 3 -32.12 -47.13 42.40
C ARG A 3 -32.28 -46.02 41.36
N ILE A 4 -31.19 -45.30 41.08
CA ILE A 4 -31.11 -44.35 39.97
C ILE A 4 -31.17 -45.13 38.64
N PRO A 5 -32.00 -44.73 37.66
CA PRO A 5 -32.09 -45.41 36.36
C PRO A 5 -30.77 -45.33 35.58
N SER A 6 -30.34 -46.44 34.98
CA SER A 6 -29.07 -46.58 34.23
C SER A 6 -28.90 -45.60 33.05
N CYS A 7 -29.98 -44.99 32.58
CA CYS A 7 -29.96 -44.01 31.50
C CYS A 7 -29.37 -42.65 31.94
N LEU A 8 -29.58 -42.23 33.20
CA LEU A 8 -29.02 -40.99 33.76
C LEU A 8 -27.51 -41.08 33.98
N LEU A 9 -26.98 -42.27 34.31
CA LEU A 9 -25.54 -42.53 34.41
C LEU A 9 -24.82 -42.50 33.05
N LYS A 10 -25.49 -42.90 31.95
CA LYS A 10 -24.91 -42.82 30.60
C LYS A 10 -24.90 -41.37 30.08
N LEU A 11 -25.96 -40.61 30.32
CA LEU A 11 -26.03 -39.20 29.88
C LEU A 11 -25.00 -38.33 30.60
N THR A 12 -24.83 -38.52 31.91
CA THR A 12 -23.81 -37.81 32.72
C THR A 12 -22.39 -38.18 32.30
N ARG A 13 -22.12 -39.44 31.94
CA ARG A 13 -20.78 -39.88 31.47
C ARG A 13 -20.41 -39.31 30.10
N VAL A 14 -21.38 -39.17 29.19
CA VAL A 14 -21.21 -38.54 27.87
C VAL A 14 -21.04 -37.02 28.01
N VAL A 15 -21.83 -36.35 28.86
CA VAL A 15 -21.68 -34.92 29.13
C VAL A 15 -20.35 -34.60 29.83
N LEU A 16 -19.83 -35.51 30.67
CA LEU A 16 -18.51 -35.35 31.31
C LEU A 16 -17.34 -35.63 30.36
N SER A 17 -17.49 -36.50 29.35
CA SER A 17 -16.43 -36.82 28.40
C SER A 17 -16.21 -35.76 27.32
N HIS A 18 -17.24 -34.95 27.01
CA HIS A 18 -17.12 -33.84 26.06
C HIS A 18 -16.61 -32.54 26.69
N LYS A 19 -16.74 -32.35 28.00
CA LYS A 19 -16.21 -31.17 28.72
C LYS A 19 -14.70 -30.96 28.58
N PRO A 20 -13.82 -31.96 28.78
CA PRO A 20 -12.39 -31.76 28.62
C PRO A 20 -12.01 -31.49 27.17
N TRP A 21 -12.72 -32.08 26.20
CA TRP A 21 -12.46 -31.86 24.78
C TRP A 21 -12.91 -30.48 24.31
N ALA A 22 -14.07 -30.00 24.76
CA ALA A 22 -14.53 -28.63 24.52
C ALA A 22 -13.62 -27.60 25.21
N LEU A 23 -13.15 -27.87 26.43
CA LEU A 23 -12.18 -27.03 27.12
C LEU A 23 -10.83 -27.01 26.38
N PHE A 24 -10.38 -28.15 25.85
CA PHE A 24 -9.17 -28.25 25.05
C PHE A 24 -9.28 -27.46 23.73
N ILE A 25 -10.43 -27.53 23.04
CA ILE A 25 -10.68 -26.73 21.83
C ILE A 25 -10.70 -25.24 22.18
N LEU A 26 -11.35 -24.84 23.27
CA LEU A 26 -11.37 -23.44 23.72
C LEU A 26 -9.97 -22.94 24.12
N ILE A 27 -9.19 -23.75 24.83
CA ILE A 27 -7.79 -23.44 25.17
C ILE A 27 -6.95 -23.37 23.90
N PHE A 28 -7.12 -24.28 22.94
CA PHE A 28 -6.39 -24.26 21.68
C PHE A 28 -6.75 -23.02 20.83
N ILE A 29 -8.03 -22.66 20.76
CA ILE A 29 -8.47 -21.42 20.10
C ILE A 29 -7.91 -20.21 20.83
N PHE A 30 -7.95 -20.18 22.16
CA PHE A 30 -7.44 -19.06 22.95
C PHE A 30 -5.92 -18.94 22.88
N VAL A 31 -5.18 -20.06 22.93
CA VAL A 31 -3.72 -20.10 22.77
C VAL A 31 -3.32 -19.80 21.34
N SER A 32 -4.06 -20.25 20.33
CA SER A 32 -3.84 -19.89 18.93
C SER A 32 -4.14 -18.43 18.67
N PHE A 33 -5.22 -17.88 19.24
CA PHE A 33 -5.57 -16.47 19.16
C PHE A 33 -4.58 -15.60 19.93
N ALA A 34 -4.14 -16.02 21.11
CA ALA A 34 -3.10 -15.36 21.90
C ALA A 34 -1.73 -15.46 21.22
N TYR A 35 -1.39 -16.59 20.62
CA TYR A 35 -0.18 -16.78 19.82
C TYR A 35 -0.24 -15.94 18.55
N HIS A 36 -1.38 -15.84 17.88
CA HIS A 36 -1.56 -14.95 16.72
C HIS A 36 -1.49 -13.49 17.16
N LYS A 37 -2.12 -13.11 18.28
CA LYS A 37 -2.01 -11.78 18.88
C LYS A 37 -0.62 -11.47 19.42
N LEU A 38 0.17 -12.45 19.87
CA LEU A 38 1.56 -12.25 20.26
C LEU A 38 2.43 -12.16 19.01
N TYR A 39 2.30 -13.09 18.08
CA TYR A 39 3.08 -13.14 16.84
C TYR A 39 2.83 -11.91 15.95
N TRP A 40 1.59 -11.39 15.94
CA TRP A 40 1.24 -10.15 15.24
C TRP A 40 1.30 -8.90 16.13
N GLY A 41 1.04 -9.00 17.43
CA GLY A 41 1.12 -7.86 18.37
C GLY A 41 2.54 -7.54 18.84
N ILE A 42 3.49 -8.48 18.72
CA ILE A 42 4.93 -8.19 18.77
C ILE A 42 5.37 -7.38 17.53
N TRP A 43 4.55 -7.33 16.47
CA TRP A 43 4.77 -6.52 15.27
C TRP A 43 3.97 -5.20 15.25
N GLU A 44 3.17 -4.92 16.28
CA GLU A 44 2.76 -3.55 16.62
C GLU A 44 3.66 -3.06 17.76
N ASP A 45 4.85 -2.60 17.39
CA ASP A 45 5.80 -2.03 18.34
C ASP A 45 5.23 -0.72 18.93
N PRO A 46 5.06 -0.61 20.26
CA PRO A 46 4.75 0.65 20.94
C PRO A 46 5.86 1.70 20.79
N LYS A 47 7.03 1.32 20.24
CA LYS A 47 8.18 2.20 19.97
C LYS A 47 8.18 2.85 18.57
N SER A 48 7.05 2.86 17.86
CA SER A 48 6.85 3.78 16.72
C SER A 48 6.77 5.27 17.12
N ARG A 49 6.98 5.61 18.40
CA ARG A 49 7.36 6.96 18.81
C ARG A 49 8.78 7.25 18.30
N GLY A 50 8.85 7.71 17.05
CA GLY A 50 10.06 8.28 16.47
C GLY A 50 10.71 9.23 17.48
N HIS A 51 12.02 9.09 17.65
CA HIS A 51 12.80 10.06 18.40
C HIS A 51 12.62 11.45 17.77
N PRO A 52 12.33 12.49 18.55
CA PRO A 52 12.18 13.84 18.05
C PRO A 52 13.57 14.45 17.84
N TYR A 53 14.29 13.99 16.82
CA TYR A 53 15.47 14.69 16.32
C TYR A 53 15.23 15.11 14.88
N GLY A 54 14.19 15.92 14.69
CA GLY A 54 13.99 16.69 13.46
C GLY A 54 14.66 18.05 13.61
N LEU A 55 15.99 18.12 13.47
CA LEU A 55 16.64 19.41 13.21
C LEU A 55 16.14 19.92 11.86
N SER A 56 15.44 21.04 11.90
CA SER A 56 14.92 21.78 10.75
C SER A 56 16.07 22.34 9.92
N ALA A 57 16.67 21.54 9.06
CA ALA A 57 17.46 22.05 7.96
C ALA A 57 16.50 22.40 6.81
N GLU A 58 16.32 23.69 6.52
CA GLU A 58 15.70 24.11 5.27
C GLU A 58 16.51 23.53 4.11
N ILE A 59 15.90 22.63 3.34
CA ILE A 59 16.55 21.97 2.22
C ILE A 59 16.57 22.96 1.04
N SER A 60 17.77 23.33 0.59
CA SER A 60 17.94 24.15 -0.61
C SER A 60 17.62 23.34 -1.87
N CYS A 61 16.55 23.69 -2.56
CA CYS A 61 16.06 22.98 -3.74
C CYS A 61 17.06 22.93 -4.91
N ALA A 62 17.97 23.91 -4.99
CA ALA A 62 18.97 24.02 -6.07
C ALA A 62 19.90 22.80 -6.16
N HIS A 63 20.11 22.09 -5.06
CA HIS A 63 20.96 20.89 -5.04
C HIS A 63 20.24 19.62 -5.52
N TYR A 64 18.91 19.62 -5.55
CA TYR A 64 18.11 18.40 -5.63
C TYR A 64 17.22 18.32 -6.86
N VAL A 65 16.79 19.47 -7.38
CA VAL A 65 15.93 19.57 -8.56
C VAL A 65 16.74 20.18 -9.70
N PRO A 66 17.19 19.37 -10.69
CA PRO A 66 17.85 19.91 -11.87
C PRO A 66 16.97 20.98 -12.51
N SER A 67 17.59 22.08 -12.98
CA SER A 67 16.87 23.18 -13.64
C SER A 67 16.02 22.74 -14.84
N SER A 68 16.24 21.54 -15.38
CA SER A 68 15.46 20.92 -16.46
C SER A 68 14.07 20.40 -16.05
N LEU A 69 13.77 20.30 -14.74
CA LEU A 69 12.39 20.06 -14.25
C LEU A 69 11.55 21.34 -14.22
N ASN A 70 12.14 22.51 -14.49
CA ASN A 70 11.40 23.72 -14.84
C ASN A 70 10.85 23.58 -16.26
N ILE A 71 9.87 22.68 -16.44
CA ILE A 71 9.13 22.62 -17.69
C ILE A 71 8.39 23.96 -17.81
N ALA A 72 8.69 24.71 -18.86
CA ALA A 72 8.11 26.03 -19.19
C ALA A 72 6.58 26.03 -19.45
N GLY A 73 5.90 24.93 -19.12
CA GLY A 73 4.45 24.82 -19.03
C GLY A 73 4.17 23.89 -17.86
N GLY A 74 3.35 24.36 -16.91
CA GLY A 74 2.91 23.57 -15.76
C GLY A 74 2.22 22.24 -16.17
N PRO A 75 1.74 21.44 -15.20
CA PRO A 75 1.15 20.14 -15.50
C PRO A 75 0.12 20.20 -16.64
N SER A 76 0.26 19.31 -17.62
CA SER A 76 -0.63 19.27 -18.78
C SER A 76 -1.98 18.73 -18.34
N PRO A 77 -3.12 19.40 -18.64
CA PRO A 77 -4.45 18.91 -18.29
C PRO A 77 -4.78 17.52 -18.86
N SER A 78 -4.09 17.09 -19.92
CA SER A 78 -4.24 15.77 -20.55
C SER A 78 -3.40 14.67 -19.92
N ALA A 79 -2.41 15.00 -19.09
CA ALA A 79 -1.57 14.01 -18.41
C ALA A 79 -2.27 13.55 -17.12
N GLY A 80 -2.54 12.25 -16.99
CA GLY A 80 -3.19 11.71 -15.80
C GLY A 80 -2.38 12.02 -14.53
N ASN A 81 -3.06 12.31 -13.43
CA ASN A 81 -2.42 12.54 -12.13
C ASN A 81 -1.85 11.23 -11.57
N VAL A 82 -0.81 11.33 -10.74
CA VAL A 82 -0.29 10.24 -9.90
C VAL A 82 -0.72 10.51 -8.46
N PHE A 83 -1.25 9.51 -7.78
CA PHE A 83 -1.78 9.62 -6.43
C PHE A 83 -1.04 8.71 -5.45
N PHE A 84 -0.75 9.25 -4.27
CA PHE A 84 -0.32 8.53 -3.08
C PHE A 84 -1.28 8.84 -1.93
N VAL A 85 -1.46 7.89 -1.01
CA VAL A 85 -2.34 8.07 0.15
C VAL A 85 -1.65 7.60 1.42
N GLU A 86 -1.67 8.44 2.45
CA GLU A 86 -1.32 8.11 3.84
C GLU A 86 -2.58 8.25 4.70
N THR A 87 -3.15 7.11 5.11
CA THR A 87 -4.42 7.05 5.83
C THR A 87 -4.28 7.14 7.35
N SER A 88 -3.06 7.09 7.88
CA SER A 88 -2.79 7.30 9.30
C SER A 88 -2.61 8.79 9.63
N GLU A 89 -2.54 9.11 10.92
CA GLU A 89 -2.27 10.47 11.41
C GLU A 89 -0.77 10.85 11.30
N GLN A 90 0.07 10.00 10.69
CA GLN A 90 1.50 10.25 10.60
C GLN A 90 1.82 11.43 9.67
N THR A 91 2.70 12.29 10.15
CA THR A 91 3.21 13.47 9.43
C THR A 91 4.73 13.42 9.28
N THR A 92 5.31 12.22 9.37
CA THR A 92 6.76 12.00 9.21
C THR A 92 7.00 10.97 8.11
N PRO A 93 6.91 11.37 6.83
CA PRO A 93 7.18 10.47 5.71
C PRO A 93 8.56 9.83 5.85
N SER A 94 8.64 8.51 5.70
CA SER A 94 9.91 7.78 5.72
C SER A 94 10.77 8.12 4.51
N TYR A 95 12.02 7.65 4.51
CA TYR A 95 12.87 7.67 3.31
C TYR A 95 12.20 6.97 2.13
N LEU A 96 11.57 5.83 2.37
CA LEU A 96 10.90 5.06 1.32
C LEU A 96 9.68 5.79 0.75
N PHE A 97 8.87 6.41 1.62
CA PHE A 97 7.78 7.29 1.19
C PHE A 97 8.33 8.42 0.32
N SER A 98 9.31 9.16 0.83
CA SER A 98 9.88 10.32 0.14
C SER A 98 10.46 9.94 -1.22
N CYS A 99 11.18 8.82 -1.31
CA CYS A 99 11.68 8.29 -2.57
C CYS A 99 10.56 7.87 -3.52
N SER A 100 9.45 7.33 -3.00
CA SER A 100 8.31 6.96 -3.83
C SER A 100 7.71 8.17 -4.54
N VAL A 101 7.51 9.26 -3.81
CA VAL A 101 7.01 10.52 -4.36
C VAL A 101 8.04 11.17 -5.29
N GLU A 102 9.30 11.24 -4.88
CA GLU A 102 10.39 11.81 -5.68
C GLU A 102 10.55 11.09 -7.03
N SER A 103 10.65 9.76 -7.01
CA SER A 103 10.85 8.96 -8.23
C SER A 103 9.65 9.09 -9.18
N ALA A 104 8.43 9.15 -8.64
CA ALA A 104 7.24 9.43 -9.43
C ALA A 104 7.26 10.85 -10.04
N ALA A 105 7.63 11.87 -9.26
CA ALA A 105 7.70 13.26 -9.70
C ALA A 105 8.70 13.46 -10.83
N ARG A 106 9.90 12.86 -10.71
CA ARG A 106 10.95 12.90 -11.74
C ARG A 106 10.53 12.20 -13.02
N THR A 107 9.86 11.05 -12.90
CA THR A 107 9.46 10.22 -14.04
C THR A 107 8.22 10.75 -14.76
N HIS A 108 7.43 11.60 -14.09
CA HIS A 108 6.20 12.19 -14.62
C HIS A 108 6.20 13.71 -14.50
N PRO A 109 7.15 14.43 -15.12
CA PRO A 109 7.35 15.85 -14.87
C PRO A 109 6.19 16.73 -15.41
N ARG A 110 5.33 16.18 -16.28
CA ARG A 110 4.12 16.85 -16.82
C ARG A 110 2.83 16.47 -16.09
N SER A 111 2.88 15.55 -15.14
CA SER A 111 1.71 15.11 -14.36
C SER A 111 1.81 15.66 -12.95
N ARG A 112 0.66 15.96 -12.34
CA ARG A 112 0.61 16.23 -10.90
C ARG A 112 0.82 14.95 -10.11
N VAL A 113 1.70 15.01 -9.13
CA VAL A 113 1.89 13.99 -8.10
C VAL A 113 1.22 14.47 -6.83
N VAL A 114 0.04 13.93 -6.55
CA VAL A 114 -0.80 14.35 -5.43
C VAL A 114 -0.62 13.36 -4.28
N VAL A 115 -0.11 13.85 -3.16
CA VAL A 115 0.08 13.09 -1.92
C VAL A 115 -1.04 13.49 -0.96
N LEU A 116 -2.01 12.59 -0.74
CA LEU A 116 -3.12 12.81 0.16
C LEU A 116 -2.80 12.22 1.53
N MET A 117 -2.74 13.07 2.57
CA MET A 117 -2.37 12.64 3.92
C MET A 117 -3.47 12.99 4.92
N LYS A 118 -3.90 12.03 5.73
CA LYS A 118 -4.93 12.25 6.75
C LYS A 118 -4.44 13.14 7.89
N GLY A 119 -3.20 12.93 8.34
CA GLY A 119 -2.58 13.73 9.40
C GLY A 119 -2.27 15.19 9.04
N VAL A 120 -2.40 15.59 7.76
CA VAL A 120 -2.24 16.99 7.34
C VAL A 120 -3.57 17.71 7.52
N ALA A 121 -3.58 18.76 8.33
CA ALA A 121 -4.80 19.52 8.65
C ALA A 121 -5.31 20.31 7.44
N LYS A 122 -6.64 20.38 7.29
CA LYS A 122 -7.31 21.15 6.23
C LYS A 122 -7.20 22.67 6.42
N GLU A 123 -7.05 23.10 7.66
CA GLU A 123 -7.05 24.51 8.08
C GLU A 123 -5.64 25.09 8.24
N ASP A 124 -4.60 24.26 8.22
CA ASP A 124 -3.22 24.72 8.32
C ASP A 124 -2.66 25.00 6.93
N THR A 125 -2.29 26.26 6.69
CA THR A 125 -1.64 26.67 5.44
C THR A 125 -0.18 26.19 5.37
N SER A 126 0.39 25.77 6.50
CA SER A 126 1.77 25.31 6.60
C SER A 126 1.85 23.79 6.69
N LEU A 127 2.79 23.20 5.94
CA LEU A 127 3.08 21.77 6.07
C LEU A 127 3.79 21.50 7.40
N PRO A 128 3.65 20.30 7.99
CA PRO A 128 4.35 19.96 9.21
C PRO A 128 5.87 20.12 9.07
N LYS A 129 6.56 20.42 10.17
CA LYS A 129 8.02 20.63 10.16
C LYS A 129 8.76 19.29 10.09
N HIS A 130 8.96 18.78 8.88
CA HIS A 130 9.72 17.57 8.60
C HIS A 130 10.52 17.71 7.30
N TRP A 131 11.75 17.18 7.26
CA TRP A 131 12.65 17.32 6.10
C TRP A 131 12.01 16.85 4.79
N ALA A 132 11.19 15.79 4.86
CA ALA A 132 10.54 15.23 3.68
C ALA A 132 9.60 16.24 3.02
N PHE A 133 8.88 17.06 3.79
CA PHE A 133 8.01 18.08 3.21
C PHE A 133 8.83 19.15 2.51
N SER A 134 9.89 19.65 3.14
CA SER A 134 10.81 20.62 2.50
C SER A 134 11.43 20.06 1.21
N LEU A 135 11.87 18.80 1.23
CA LEU A 135 12.45 18.13 0.05
C LEU A 135 11.41 17.95 -1.07
N LEU A 136 10.22 17.46 -0.74
CA LEU A 136 9.18 17.17 -1.72
C LEU A 136 8.58 18.45 -2.31
N SER A 137 8.50 19.54 -1.54
CA SER A 137 8.08 20.87 -2.03
C SER A 137 9.04 21.47 -3.06
N CYS A 138 10.26 20.96 -3.19
CA CYS A 138 11.16 21.39 -4.26
C CYS A 138 10.71 20.93 -5.65
N PHE A 139 9.89 19.87 -5.75
CA PHE A 139 9.41 19.35 -7.02
C PHE A 139 8.16 20.13 -7.45
N PRO A 140 8.19 20.87 -8.58
CA PRO A 140 7.11 21.77 -8.97
C PRO A 140 5.80 21.06 -9.32
N ASN A 141 5.85 19.74 -9.53
CA ASN A 141 4.70 18.90 -9.85
C ASN A 141 4.22 18.06 -8.66
N VAL A 142 4.75 18.25 -7.45
CA VAL A 142 4.29 17.57 -6.23
C VAL A 142 3.36 18.47 -5.43
N GLU A 143 2.23 17.91 -5.02
CA GLU A 143 1.24 18.59 -4.20
C GLU A 143 0.88 17.71 -3.00
N ILE A 144 1.18 18.18 -1.79
CA ILE A 144 0.75 17.52 -0.56
C ILE A 144 -0.57 18.17 -0.11
N ARG A 145 -1.60 17.36 0.10
CA ARG A 145 -2.96 17.82 0.38
C ARG A 145 -3.56 17.02 1.54
N PRO A 146 -4.48 17.62 2.32
CA PRO A 146 -5.24 16.89 3.32
C PRO A 146 -6.10 15.79 2.66
N LEU A 147 -6.17 14.62 3.28
CA LEU A 147 -7.07 13.54 2.88
C LEU A 147 -8.43 13.70 3.58
N ASP A 148 -9.39 14.31 2.89
CA ASP A 148 -10.78 14.36 3.35
C ASP A 148 -11.52 13.07 2.94
N LEU A 149 -11.60 12.10 3.86
CA LEU A 149 -12.23 10.80 3.62
C LEU A 149 -13.74 10.92 3.37
N THR A 150 -14.41 11.88 4.02
CA THR A 150 -15.85 12.12 3.83
C THR A 150 -16.10 12.63 2.41
N GLU A 151 -15.31 13.59 1.95
CA GLU A 151 -15.37 14.10 0.58
C GLU A 151 -15.00 13.01 -0.43
N LEU A 152 -13.92 12.27 -0.17
CA LEU A 152 -13.46 11.20 -1.06
C LEU A 152 -14.51 10.10 -1.24
N PHE A 153 -15.20 9.69 -0.17
CA PHE A 153 -16.21 8.63 -0.29
C PHE A 153 -17.60 9.12 -0.68
N SER A 154 -17.88 10.42 -0.60
CA SER A 154 -19.16 11.01 -0.99
C SER A 154 -19.60 10.61 -2.40
N GLY A 155 -20.87 10.25 -2.55
CA GLY A 155 -21.45 9.81 -3.83
C GLY A 155 -20.91 8.46 -4.34
N THR A 156 -20.34 7.63 -3.46
CA THR A 156 -19.92 6.25 -3.77
C THR A 156 -20.58 5.25 -2.82
N PRO A 157 -20.63 3.95 -3.15
CA PRO A 157 -21.09 2.91 -2.22
C PRO A 157 -20.33 2.92 -0.88
N LEU A 158 -19.08 3.40 -0.86
CA LEU A 158 -18.26 3.42 0.35
C LEU A 158 -18.61 4.53 1.34
N ALA A 159 -19.46 5.51 0.95
CA ALA A 159 -19.87 6.59 1.87
C ALA A 159 -20.51 6.04 3.14
N GLN A 160 -21.48 5.14 2.99
CA GLN A 160 -22.17 4.53 4.14
C GLN A 160 -21.31 3.52 4.87
N TRP A 161 -20.39 2.84 4.16
CA TRP A 161 -19.44 1.94 4.78
C TRP A 161 -18.49 2.67 5.73
N TYR A 162 -17.95 3.81 5.29
CA TYR A 162 -17.01 4.61 6.08
C TYR A 162 -17.63 5.20 7.35
N LEU A 163 -18.90 5.59 7.29
CA LEU A 163 -19.64 6.15 8.43
C LEU A 163 -20.07 5.11 9.46
N GLN A 164 -19.87 3.80 9.22
CA GLN A 164 -20.22 2.77 10.18
C GLN A 164 -19.39 2.90 11.47
N PRO A 165 -20.02 2.92 12.65
CA PRO A 165 -19.28 2.96 13.91
C PRO A 165 -18.45 1.68 14.10
N GLN A 166 -17.46 1.74 14.98
CA GLN A 166 -16.62 0.61 15.43
C GLN A 166 -15.68 -0.02 14.40
N ARG A 167 -15.69 0.39 13.12
CA ARG A 167 -14.74 -0.11 12.10
C ARG A 167 -13.27 0.10 12.50
N TYR A 168 -12.99 1.19 13.21
CA TYR A 168 -11.66 1.51 13.75
C TYR A 168 -11.13 0.47 14.75
N GLN A 169 -12.00 -0.43 15.27
CA GLN A 169 -11.61 -1.51 16.18
C GLN A 169 -11.17 -2.78 15.41
N GLU A 170 -11.40 -2.84 14.11
CA GLU A 170 -10.99 -3.97 13.28
C GLU A 170 -9.46 -3.98 13.12
N PRO A 171 -8.81 -5.15 13.19
CA PRO A 171 -7.34 -5.24 13.28
C PRO A 171 -6.63 -4.71 12.03
N TYR A 172 -7.31 -4.66 10.89
CA TYR A 172 -6.73 -4.22 9.62
C TYR A 172 -7.38 -2.95 9.08
N PHE A 173 -8.06 -2.17 9.93
CA PHE A 173 -8.82 -0.99 9.50
C PHE A 173 -8.01 -0.03 8.64
N LEU A 174 -6.76 0.29 9.02
CA LEU A 174 -5.92 1.21 8.24
C LEU A 174 -5.58 0.66 6.84
N ALA A 175 -5.27 -0.63 6.72
CA ALA A 175 -5.01 -1.27 5.43
C ALA A 175 -6.26 -1.26 4.55
N VAL A 176 -7.40 -1.65 5.13
CA VAL A 176 -8.71 -1.65 4.46
C VAL A 176 -9.13 -0.23 4.04
N LEU A 177 -8.83 0.79 4.85
CA LEU A 177 -9.08 2.18 4.52
C LEU A 177 -8.21 2.65 3.35
N SER A 178 -6.94 2.24 3.29
CA SER A 178 -6.07 2.50 2.14
C SER A 178 -6.58 1.81 0.86
N ASP A 179 -7.05 0.56 0.97
CA ASP A 179 -7.70 -0.17 -0.14
C ASP A 179 -8.99 0.51 -0.62
N ALA A 180 -9.79 1.06 0.29
CA ALA A 180 -10.95 1.88 -0.07
C ALA A 180 -10.54 3.15 -0.83
N CYS A 181 -9.55 3.88 -0.30
CA CYS A 181 -9.08 5.14 -0.89
C CYS A 181 -8.58 4.94 -2.32
N ARG A 182 -7.71 3.96 -2.55
CA ARG A 182 -7.12 3.71 -3.89
C ARG A 182 -8.18 3.36 -4.93
N ILE A 183 -9.16 2.53 -4.58
CA ILE A 183 -10.24 2.14 -5.50
C ILE A 183 -11.10 3.37 -5.85
N VAL A 184 -11.46 4.17 -4.85
CA VAL A 184 -12.32 5.33 -5.03
C VAL A 184 -11.61 6.45 -5.79
N LEU A 185 -10.32 6.70 -5.54
CA LEU A 185 -9.51 7.64 -6.31
C LEU A 185 -9.48 7.26 -7.79
N MET A 186 -9.22 5.99 -8.10
CA MET A 186 -9.19 5.50 -9.48
C MET A 186 -10.57 5.61 -10.16
N TRP A 187 -11.67 5.37 -9.44
CA TRP A 187 -12.99 5.56 -10.04
C TRP A 187 -13.37 7.04 -10.20
N LYS A 188 -13.06 7.92 -9.24
CA LYS A 188 -13.42 9.34 -9.31
C LYS A 188 -12.57 10.11 -10.29
N PHE A 189 -11.25 9.97 -10.20
CA PHE A 189 -10.29 10.83 -10.87
C PHE A 189 -9.50 10.11 -11.96
N GLY A 190 -9.40 8.78 -11.88
CA GLY A 190 -8.52 8.00 -12.74
C GLY A 190 -7.04 8.38 -12.54
N GLY A 191 -6.22 8.14 -13.55
CA GLY A 191 -4.78 8.39 -13.48
C GLY A 191 -4.01 7.16 -13.00
N ILE A 192 -3.05 7.36 -12.10
CA ILE A 192 -2.20 6.31 -11.54
C ILE A 192 -2.26 6.42 -10.01
N TYR A 193 -2.41 5.29 -9.33
CA TYR A 193 -2.22 5.16 -7.89
C TYR A 193 -1.02 4.25 -7.63
N LEU A 194 -0.21 4.63 -6.63
CA LEU A 194 0.91 3.86 -6.11
C LEU A 194 0.85 3.86 -4.58
N ASP A 195 1.15 2.72 -3.95
CA ASP A 195 1.49 2.69 -2.53
C ASP A 195 2.78 3.48 -2.27
N THR A 196 2.96 3.96 -1.05
CA THR A 196 4.10 4.82 -0.63
C THR A 196 5.42 4.05 -0.46
N ASP A 197 5.51 2.87 -1.04
CA ASP A 197 6.67 1.98 -1.06
C ASP A 197 6.98 1.45 -2.46
N PHE A 198 6.69 2.27 -3.47
CA PHE A 198 7.11 2.05 -4.86
C PHE A 198 8.24 2.98 -5.26
N ILE A 199 9.31 2.45 -5.83
CA ILE A 199 10.28 3.26 -6.59
C ILE A 199 9.89 3.20 -8.07
N VAL A 200 9.64 4.36 -8.69
CA VAL A 200 9.24 4.47 -10.10
C VAL A 200 10.48 4.61 -10.99
N LEU A 201 10.59 3.74 -12.00
CA LEU A 201 11.75 3.63 -12.87
C LEU A 201 11.47 4.19 -14.27
N LYS A 202 10.24 4.01 -14.77
CA LYS A 202 9.81 4.41 -16.12
C LYS A 202 8.42 5.03 -16.09
N ASN A 203 8.12 5.82 -17.11
CA ASN A 203 6.82 6.47 -17.24
C ASN A 203 5.69 5.44 -17.31
N LEU A 204 4.69 5.59 -16.44
CA LEU A 204 3.57 4.68 -16.26
C LEU A 204 2.32 5.12 -17.05
N GLN A 205 2.32 6.28 -17.69
CA GLN A 205 1.13 6.84 -18.37
C GLN A 205 0.66 6.00 -19.56
N ASN A 206 1.54 5.17 -20.13
CA ASN A 206 1.19 4.21 -21.18
C ASN A 206 0.42 2.99 -20.64
N LEU A 207 0.42 2.76 -19.33
CA LEU A 207 -0.27 1.63 -18.69
C LEU A 207 -1.68 2.05 -18.29
N THR A 208 -2.62 2.10 -19.23
CA THR A 208 -4.01 2.49 -18.93
C THR A 208 -4.90 1.27 -18.67
N ASN A 209 -5.83 1.40 -17.71
CA ASN A 209 -6.74 0.33 -17.26
C ASN A 209 -5.98 -0.95 -16.87
N ALA A 210 -4.94 -0.76 -16.07
CA ALA A 210 -3.97 -1.78 -15.72
C ALA A 210 -3.81 -1.90 -14.21
N LEU A 211 -3.50 -3.13 -13.77
CA LEU A 211 -3.08 -3.48 -12.43
C LEU A 211 -2.07 -4.63 -12.49
N GLY A 212 -1.30 -4.84 -11.43
CA GLY A 212 -0.24 -5.84 -11.45
C GLY A 212 -0.66 -7.20 -10.89
N ILE A 213 -0.11 -8.27 -11.48
CA ILE A 213 -0.13 -9.62 -10.90
C ILE A 213 0.98 -9.69 -9.86
N GLN A 214 0.64 -9.92 -8.60
CA GLN A 214 1.63 -10.11 -7.53
C GLN A 214 2.23 -11.52 -7.58
N ASP A 215 1.39 -12.54 -7.76
CA ASP A 215 1.81 -13.94 -7.84
C ASP A 215 0.82 -14.79 -8.65
N LYS A 216 0.99 -16.11 -8.63
CA LYS A 216 0.17 -17.06 -9.43
C LYS A 216 -1.34 -16.99 -9.12
N LYS A 217 -1.74 -16.42 -7.98
CA LYS A 217 -3.13 -16.45 -7.50
C LYS A 217 -3.74 -15.07 -7.34
N GLU A 218 -2.94 -14.03 -7.24
CA GLU A 218 -3.41 -12.71 -6.79
C GLU A 218 -2.97 -11.55 -7.67
N LEU A 219 -3.92 -10.65 -7.90
CA LEU A 219 -3.68 -9.26 -8.31
C LEU A 219 -3.44 -8.42 -7.06
N ASN A 220 -2.69 -7.34 -7.20
CA ASN A 220 -2.42 -6.41 -6.10
C ASN A 220 -2.84 -4.98 -6.48
N GLY A 221 -3.40 -4.27 -5.51
CA GLY A 221 -3.89 -2.90 -5.63
C GLY A 221 -2.85 -1.82 -5.36
N ALA A 222 -1.63 -2.21 -4.99
CA ALA A 222 -0.56 -1.28 -4.70
C ALA A 222 -0.15 -0.47 -5.95
N PHE A 223 -0.38 -1.00 -7.15
CA PHE A 223 -0.37 -0.23 -8.40
C PHE A 223 -1.72 -0.35 -9.12
N LEU A 224 -2.33 0.79 -9.43
CA LEU A 224 -3.53 0.86 -10.26
C LEU A 224 -3.37 1.99 -11.26
N SER A 225 -3.80 1.79 -12.51
CA SER A 225 -3.98 2.91 -13.42
C SER A 225 -5.24 2.73 -14.25
N PHE A 226 -6.17 3.67 -14.15
CA PHE A 226 -7.48 3.56 -14.75
C PHE A 226 -7.96 4.89 -15.28
N LYS A 227 -8.81 4.83 -16.31
CA LYS A 227 -9.64 5.99 -16.67
C LYS A 227 -10.67 6.26 -15.57
N PRO A 228 -11.04 7.53 -15.33
CA PRO A 228 -12.13 7.84 -14.40
C PRO A 228 -13.42 7.13 -14.84
N LYS A 229 -14.24 6.77 -13.87
CA LYS A 229 -15.54 6.09 -14.05
C LYS A 229 -15.46 4.72 -14.73
N HIS A 230 -14.28 4.09 -14.76
CA HIS A 230 -14.15 2.76 -15.35
C HIS A 230 -15.02 1.73 -14.61
N LYS A 231 -15.81 0.95 -15.37
CA LYS A 231 -16.80 0.02 -14.82
C LYS A 231 -16.19 -1.05 -13.91
N PHE A 232 -14.96 -1.50 -14.21
CA PHE A 232 -14.23 -2.41 -13.32
C PHE A 232 -14.05 -1.83 -11.90
N MET A 233 -13.64 -0.57 -11.78
CA MET A 233 -13.46 0.09 -10.47
C MET A 233 -14.79 0.29 -9.75
N GLU A 234 -15.87 0.55 -10.48
CA GLU A 234 -17.22 0.61 -9.91
C GLU A 234 -17.63 -0.74 -9.31
N LEU A 235 -17.40 -1.85 -10.03
CA LEU A 235 -17.66 -3.20 -9.52
C LEU A 235 -16.78 -3.53 -8.32
N CYS A 236 -15.52 -3.08 -8.30
CA CYS A 236 -14.66 -3.20 -7.12
C CYS A 236 -15.27 -2.49 -5.90
N MET A 237 -15.78 -1.26 -6.04
CA MET A 237 -16.45 -0.55 -4.94
C MET A 237 -17.72 -1.26 -4.46
N GLN A 238 -18.52 -1.81 -5.38
CA GLN A 238 -19.72 -2.57 -5.03
C GLN A 238 -19.38 -3.85 -4.28
N ASP A 239 -18.41 -4.61 -4.79
CA ASP A 239 -17.95 -5.84 -4.18
C ASP A 239 -17.29 -5.59 -2.81
N PHE A 240 -16.57 -4.46 -2.65
CA PHE A 240 -16.02 -4.01 -1.37
C PHE A 240 -17.11 -3.97 -0.29
N VAL A 241 -18.23 -3.32 -0.57
CA VAL A 241 -19.30 -3.19 0.42
C VAL A 241 -20.06 -4.51 0.61
N GLN A 242 -20.35 -5.22 -0.48
CA GLN A 242 -21.16 -6.44 -0.46
C GLN A 242 -20.46 -7.63 0.21
N ASN A 243 -19.15 -7.74 0.04
CA ASN A 243 -18.34 -8.85 0.56
C ASN A 243 -17.32 -8.30 1.57
N TYR A 244 -17.78 -7.44 2.48
CA TYR A 244 -16.90 -6.83 3.46
C TYR A 244 -16.43 -7.82 4.53
N ASN A 245 -15.12 -7.88 4.77
CA ASN A 245 -14.54 -8.57 5.92
C ASN A 245 -13.24 -7.86 6.37
N GLY A 246 -13.36 -6.92 7.30
CA GLY A 246 -12.21 -6.19 7.85
C GLY A 246 -11.33 -7.00 8.82
N TRP A 247 -11.71 -8.26 9.12
CA TRP A 247 -10.91 -9.16 9.95
C TRP A 247 -9.86 -9.95 9.17
N VAL A 248 -9.86 -9.84 7.84
CA VAL A 248 -8.89 -10.51 6.96
C VAL A 248 -8.16 -9.45 6.16
N TRP A 249 -6.85 -9.32 6.38
CA TRP A 249 -6.03 -8.24 5.86
C TRP A 249 -6.16 -8.03 4.34
N GLY A 250 -6.06 -9.10 3.56
CA GLY A 250 -6.10 -9.03 2.10
C GLY A 250 -7.50 -8.99 1.48
N HIS A 251 -8.55 -9.11 2.29
CA HIS A 251 -9.90 -9.34 1.76
C HIS A 251 -10.38 -8.17 0.92
N GLN A 252 -10.10 -6.94 1.33
CA GLN A 252 -10.57 -5.74 0.62
C GLN A 252 -9.57 -5.14 -0.36
N GLY A 253 -8.36 -5.67 -0.39
CA GLY A 253 -7.31 -5.30 -1.31
C GLY A 253 -7.07 -6.39 -2.38
N PRO A 254 -5.95 -7.14 -2.30
CA PRO A 254 -5.58 -8.14 -3.31
C PRO A 254 -6.68 -9.17 -3.63
N GLU A 255 -7.36 -9.72 -2.62
CA GLU A 255 -8.41 -10.73 -2.83
C GLU A 255 -9.63 -10.13 -3.55
N LEU A 256 -9.95 -8.86 -3.29
CA LEU A 256 -11.04 -8.14 -3.93
C LEU A 256 -10.79 -7.94 -5.41
N LEU A 257 -9.64 -7.37 -5.75
CA LEU A 257 -9.27 -7.16 -7.14
C LEU A 257 -9.22 -8.48 -7.89
N THR A 258 -8.69 -9.52 -7.25
CA THR A 258 -8.64 -10.88 -7.78
C THR A 258 -10.02 -11.47 -8.06
N ARG A 259 -10.95 -11.43 -7.09
CA ARG A 259 -12.28 -12.02 -7.27
C ARG A 259 -13.12 -11.24 -8.26
N VAL A 260 -13.04 -9.91 -8.27
CA VAL A 260 -13.75 -9.07 -9.24
C VAL A 260 -13.18 -9.28 -10.64
N PHE A 261 -11.85 -9.36 -10.81
CA PHE A 261 -11.22 -9.63 -12.11
C PHE A 261 -11.56 -11.01 -12.66
N LYS A 262 -11.56 -12.05 -11.83
CA LYS A 262 -11.99 -13.40 -12.23
C LYS A 262 -13.45 -13.41 -12.70
N LYS A 263 -14.36 -12.73 -11.99
CA LYS A 263 -15.76 -12.56 -12.43
C LYS A 263 -15.85 -11.75 -13.72
N TRP A 264 -15.12 -10.64 -13.81
CA TRP A 264 -15.08 -9.74 -14.97
C TRP A 264 -14.66 -10.48 -16.23
N CYS A 265 -13.65 -11.33 -16.15
CA CYS A 265 -13.08 -12.04 -17.30
C CYS A 265 -13.57 -13.49 -17.46
N SER A 266 -14.48 -13.96 -16.61
CA SER A 266 -14.94 -15.36 -16.57
C SER A 266 -13.79 -16.37 -16.43
N LEU A 267 -12.81 -16.08 -15.57
CA LEU A 267 -11.60 -16.87 -15.38
C LEU A 267 -11.60 -17.62 -14.05
N ARG A 268 -10.95 -18.80 -14.02
CA ARG A 268 -10.63 -19.53 -12.78
C ARG A 268 -9.26 -19.17 -12.22
N THR A 269 -8.27 -19.01 -13.10
CA THR A 269 -6.87 -18.69 -12.76
C THR A 269 -6.45 -17.37 -13.39
N ILE A 270 -5.55 -16.66 -12.71
CA ILE A 270 -4.96 -15.43 -13.25
C ILE A 270 -3.73 -15.83 -14.05
N LYS A 271 -3.67 -15.34 -15.29
CA LYS A 271 -2.47 -15.33 -16.13
C LYS A 271 -2.33 -13.92 -16.67
N SER A 272 -1.12 -13.50 -17.04
CA SER A 272 -0.92 -12.21 -17.73
C SER A 272 -1.84 -12.17 -18.94
N THR A 273 -2.80 -11.24 -18.90
CA THR A 273 -3.90 -11.19 -19.87
C THR A 273 -4.54 -9.81 -19.87
N SER A 274 -4.98 -9.39 -21.04
CA SER A 274 -5.91 -8.28 -21.18
C SER A 274 -7.29 -8.86 -21.49
N CYS A 275 -8.29 -8.51 -20.69
CA CYS A 275 -9.65 -8.99 -20.88
C CYS A 275 -10.67 -7.87 -20.65
N LYS A 276 -11.57 -7.71 -21.62
CA LYS A 276 -12.60 -6.66 -21.64
C LYS A 276 -12.03 -5.27 -21.31
N GLY A 277 -10.85 -4.96 -21.86
CA GLY A 277 -10.19 -3.66 -21.71
C GLY A 277 -9.46 -3.40 -20.38
N VAL A 278 -9.32 -4.43 -19.51
CA VAL A 278 -8.49 -4.36 -18.30
C VAL A 278 -7.29 -5.29 -18.45
N SER A 279 -6.09 -4.78 -18.18
CA SER A 279 -4.84 -5.51 -18.33
C SER A 279 -4.25 -5.91 -16.97
N ALA A 280 -4.13 -7.21 -16.73
CA ALA A 280 -3.36 -7.75 -15.62
C ALA A 280 -1.89 -7.91 -16.06
N LEU A 281 -1.04 -6.97 -15.64
CA LEU A 281 0.36 -6.90 -16.02
C LEU A 281 1.16 -8.04 -15.39
N ALA A 282 2.15 -8.53 -16.14
CA ALA A 282 3.08 -9.54 -15.63
C ALA A 282 3.84 -9.00 -14.39
N PRO A 283 4.22 -9.87 -13.42
CA PRO A 283 4.89 -9.44 -12.19
C PRO A 283 6.13 -8.58 -12.45
N GLU A 284 6.92 -8.87 -13.47
CA GLU A 284 8.17 -8.16 -13.79
C GLU A 284 7.97 -6.66 -14.09
N ALA A 285 6.74 -6.25 -14.45
CA ALA A 285 6.43 -4.86 -14.74
C ALA A 285 6.42 -3.96 -13.49
N VAL A 286 5.92 -4.45 -12.35
CA VAL A 286 5.73 -3.64 -11.12
C VAL A 286 6.11 -4.37 -9.82
N TYR A 287 6.25 -5.69 -9.85
CA TYR A 287 6.63 -6.58 -8.76
C TYR A 287 7.80 -7.50 -9.16
N PRO A 288 8.94 -6.97 -9.66
CA PRO A 288 10.05 -7.80 -10.16
C PRO A 288 10.73 -8.64 -9.06
N ILE A 289 10.57 -8.24 -7.79
CA ILE A 289 10.91 -9.05 -6.62
C ILE A 289 9.61 -9.48 -5.96
N PRO A 290 9.25 -10.78 -6.00
CA PRO A 290 8.08 -11.30 -5.30
C PRO A 290 8.17 -11.03 -3.81
N TRP A 291 7.02 -10.87 -3.14
CA TRP A 291 6.99 -10.57 -1.70
C TRP A 291 7.66 -11.66 -0.85
N GLN A 292 7.68 -12.91 -1.29
CA GLN A 292 8.38 -14.02 -0.61
C GLN A 292 9.90 -13.80 -0.59
N ASP A 293 10.40 -13.08 -1.58
CA ASP A 293 11.82 -12.81 -1.83
C ASP A 293 12.22 -11.38 -1.42
N TRP A 294 11.42 -10.69 -0.61
CA TRP A 294 11.63 -9.28 -0.23
C TRP A 294 13.04 -8.99 0.31
N LYS A 295 13.70 -9.97 0.95
CA LYS A 295 15.06 -9.85 1.48
C LYS A 295 16.10 -9.54 0.40
N LYS A 296 15.87 -9.98 -0.85
CA LYS A 296 16.74 -9.67 -2.00
C LYS A 296 16.88 -8.17 -2.27
N LEU A 297 15.94 -7.35 -1.80
CA LEU A 297 16.04 -5.89 -1.86
C LEU A 297 17.24 -5.35 -1.06
N PHE A 298 17.69 -6.07 -0.03
CA PHE A 298 18.79 -5.69 0.85
C PHE A 298 20.10 -6.41 0.52
N GLU A 299 20.08 -7.29 -0.49
CA GLU A 299 21.26 -8.05 -0.93
C GLU A 299 22.02 -7.30 -2.02
N ALA A 300 23.34 -7.51 -2.07
CA ALA A 300 24.20 -6.93 -3.09
C ALA A 300 23.84 -7.48 -4.48
N VAL A 301 23.75 -6.60 -5.48
CA VAL A 301 23.46 -6.97 -6.86
C VAL A 301 24.48 -6.34 -7.81
N SER A 302 24.96 -7.13 -8.78
CA SER A 302 25.88 -6.63 -9.79
C SER A 302 25.17 -5.65 -10.75
N ALA A 303 25.91 -4.72 -11.36
CA ALA A 303 25.32 -3.81 -12.36
C ALA A 303 24.67 -4.55 -13.54
N LEU A 304 25.25 -5.68 -13.95
CA LEU A 304 24.71 -6.52 -15.02
C LEU A 304 23.37 -7.15 -14.62
N ASP A 305 23.28 -7.71 -13.42
CA ASP A 305 22.07 -8.37 -12.93
C ASP A 305 20.98 -7.36 -12.61
N LEU A 306 21.35 -6.18 -12.09
CA LEU A 306 20.44 -5.04 -11.93
C LEU A 306 19.84 -4.64 -13.28
N HIS A 307 20.66 -4.46 -14.31
CA HIS A 307 20.17 -4.10 -15.64
C HIS A 307 19.22 -5.15 -16.22
N LYS A 308 19.54 -6.44 -16.05
CA LYS A 308 18.67 -7.55 -16.48
C LYS A 308 17.34 -7.54 -15.73
N LEU A 309 17.38 -7.39 -14.40
CA LEU A 309 16.19 -7.35 -13.54
C LEU A 309 15.25 -6.21 -13.96
N LEU A 310 15.79 -5.02 -14.20
CA LEU A 310 15.00 -3.80 -14.45
C LEU A 310 14.61 -3.60 -15.92
N LYS A 311 15.03 -4.49 -16.83
CA LYS A 311 14.83 -4.35 -18.29
C LYS A 311 13.37 -4.09 -18.66
N ASN A 312 12.44 -4.87 -18.12
CA ASN A 312 11.00 -4.77 -18.39
C ASN A 312 10.19 -4.17 -17.23
N THR A 313 10.88 -3.60 -16.25
CA THR A 313 10.27 -3.06 -15.03
C THR A 313 9.97 -1.58 -15.19
N TYR A 314 8.78 -1.16 -14.75
CA TYR A 314 8.34 0.22 -14.69
C TYR A 314 8.42 0.79 -13.28
N ALA A 315 8.15 -0.03 -12.26
CA ALA A 315 8.25 0.35 -10.86
C ALA A 315 8.65 -0.88 -10.01
N VAL A 316 9.20 -0.65 -8.83
CA VAL A 316 9.58 -1.72 -7.89
C VAL A 316 8.86 -1.48 -6.57
N HIS A 317 7.99 -2.41 -6.18
CA HIS A 317 7.37 -2.43 -4.85
C HIS A 317 8.35 -2.99 -3.81
N ILE A 318 8.50 -2.29 -2.68
CA ILE A 318 9.53 -2.57 -1.65
C ILE A 318 8.97 -3.39 -0.48
N TRP A 319 7.67 -3.69 -0.48
CA TRP A 319 6.99 -4.54 0.50
C TRP A 319 7.19 -4.03 1.94
N ASN A 320 6.95 -2.74 2.20
CA ASN A 320 7.30 -2.06 3.45
C ASN A 320 6.75 -2.76 4.70
N LYS A 321 5.56 -3.38 4.60
CA LYS A 321 4.99 -4.19 5.69
C LYS A 321 5.95 -5.28 6.20
N LEU A 322 6.72 -5.88 5.29
CA LEU A 322 7.74 -6.91 5.57
C LEU A 322 9.13 -6.31 5.82
N SER A 323 9.48 -5.25 5.09
CA SER A 323 10.86 -4.74 5.03
C SER A 323 11.18 -3.61 6.01
N HIS A 324 10.20 -2.92 6.60
CA HIS A 324 10.43 -1.69 7.39
C HIS A 324 11.39 -1.84 8.58
N GLY A 325 11.48 -3.03 9.20
CA GLY A 325 12.39 -3.28 10.33
C GLY A 325 13.84 -3.58 9.93
N THR A 326 14.14 -3.64 8.62
CA THR A 326 15.47 -4.01 8.12
C THR A 326 16.30 -2.76 7.85
N LYS A 327 17.47 -2.69 8.48
CA LYS A 327 18.41 -1.59 8.27
C LYS A 327 19.04 -1.69 6.87
N LEU A 328 19.03 -0.58 6.13
CA LEU A 328 19.74 -0.43 4.87
C LEU A 328 20.98 0.44 5.08
N GLU A 329 22.16 -0.13 4.86
CA GLU A 329 23.41 0.64 4.89
C GLU A 329 23.57 1.46 3.60
N ILE A 330 23.97 2.72 3.73
CA ILE A 330 24.18 3.63 2.60
C ILE A 330 25.51 4.38 2.77
N PRO A 331 26.38 4.45 1.74
CA PRO A 331 26.25 3.77 0.45
C PRO A 331 26.51 2.26 0.56
N SER A 332 25.84 1.47 -0.27
CA SER A 332 26.10 0.03 -0.40
C SER A 332 25.74 -0.48 -1.79
N GLN A 333 26.12 -1.73 -2.09
CA GLN A 333 25.74 -2.43 -3.33
C GLN A 333 24.37 -3.11 -3.23
N ALA A 334 23.64 -2.93 -2.14
CA ALA A 334 22.30 -3.50 -2.00
C ALA A 334 21.37 -3.02 -3.12
N LEU A 335 20.50 -3.89 -3.63
CA LEU A 335 19.54 -3.55 -4.69
C LEU A 335 18.76 -2.27 -4.37
N LEU A 336 18.19 -2.18 -3.18
CA LEU A 336 17.43 -1.02 -2.74
C LEU A 336 18.30 0.25 -2.65
N ALA A 337 19.53 0.15 -2.15
CA ALA A 337 20.45 1.30 -2.12
C ALA A 337 20.81 1.81 -3.52
N GLN A 338 20.95 0.90 -4.49
CA GLN A 338 21.14 1.26 -5.91
C GLN A 338 19.89 1.87 -6.53
N LEU A 339 18.68 1.41 -6.16
CA LEU A 339 17.44 2.04 -6.59
C LEU A 339 17.29 3.46 -6.03
N TYR A 340 17.59 3.67 -4.74
CA TYR A 340 17.55 5.01 -4.15
C TYR A 340 18.51 5.96 -4.88
N SER A 341 19.75 5.54 -5.10
CA SER A 341 20.77 6.40 -5.72
C SER A 341 20.42 6.79 -7.16
N GLN A 342 19.77 5.90 -7.92
CA GLN A 342 19.42 6.13 -9.32
C GLN A 342 18.11 6.92 -9.50
N PHE A 343 17.08 6.61 -8.72
CA PHE A 343 15.71 7.07 -9.02
C PHE A 343 15.18 8.15 -8.05
N CYS A 344 15.80 8.31 -6.88
CA CYS A 344 15.47 9.36 -5.93
C CYS A 344 16.73 9.93 -5.26
N PRO A 345 17.63 10.54 -6.06
CA PRO A 345 18.93 11.00 -5.59
C PRO A 345 18.86 12.08 -4.50
N ALA A 346 17.77 12.85 -4.40
CA ALA A 346 17.61 13.83 -3.34
C ALA A 346 17.37 13.17 -1.99
N THR A 347 16.43 12.23 -1.94
CA THR A 347 16.18 11.39 -0.78
C THR A 347 17.45 10.62 -0.41
N TYR A 348 18.13 10.01 -1.38
CA TYR A 348 19.39 9.29 -1.16
C TYR A 348 20.50 10.17 -0.56
N ALA A 349 20.61 11.43 -1.02
CA ALA A 349 21.57 12.37 -0.47
C ALA A 349 21.25 12.74 0.99
N LYS A 350 19.97 12.89 1.35
CA LYS A 350 19.57 13.06 2.74
C LYS A 350 19.91 11.83 3.59
N MET A 351 19.68 10.62 3.07
CA MET A 351 20.05 9.37 3.77
C MET A 351 21.55 9.23 4.03
N LYS A 352 22.43 9.87 3.23
CA LYS A 352 23.88 9.85 3.46
C LYS A 352 24.34 10.82 4.56
N GLN A 353 23.51 11.79 4.92
CA GLN A 353 23.84 12.81 5.92
C GLN A 353 23.42 12.40 7.33
N ASP A 354 22.47 11.48 7.44
CA ASP A 354 22.00 10.85 8.67
C ASP A 354 22.76 9.55 8.93
#